data_AF-A0A0J7JER6-F1
#
_entry.id   AF-A0A0J7JER6-F1
#
_cell.length_a   1.000
_cell.length_b   1.000
_cell.length_c   1.000
_cell.angle_alpha   90.00
_cell.angle_beta   90.00
_cell.angle_gamma   90.00
#
_symmetry.space_group_name_H-M   'P 1'
#
loop_
_entity.id
_entity.type
_entity.pdbx_description
1 polymer ?
#
loop_
_entity_poly.entity_id
_entity_poly.type
_entity_poly.pdbx_seq_one_letter_code
_entity_poly.pdbx_strand_id
1 'polypeptide(L)'
;MLHVVLYEPEIPPNTGNIIRLCANTGCQLHLIEPLGFSLEDKQMRRAGLDYSEYATVKVHQDYQSFLASEQPGRLFGLTTKGSHPYHEVSYQDGDYLMFGPETRGLPADIRESLAPGHRLRVPMRPESRSLNLSNTAAVVVYEAWRQLGFSGAL
;
A
#
# COMPACT_ATOMS: atom_id res chain seq x y z
N MET A 1 -4.22 -13.97 1.70
CA MET A 1 -4.71 -12.68 1.23
C MET A 1 -3.54 -11.71 1.15
N LEU A 2 -3.51 -10.77 0.19
CA LEU A 2 -2.49 -9.69 0.16
C LEU A 2 -2.88 -8.54 1.09
N HIS A 3 -1.90 -7.82 1.61
CA HIS A 3 -2.10 -6.68 2.50
C HIS A 3 -1.48 -5.40 1.92
N VAL A 4 -2.25 -4.32 1.87
CA VAL A 4 -1.78 -2.99 1.47
C VAL A 4 -1.64 -2.13 2.72
N VAL A 5 -0.48 -1.50 2.91
CA VAL A 5 -0.19 -0.66 4.08
C VAL A 5 0.14 0.76 3.61
N LEU A 6 -0.64 1.74 4.03
CA LEU A 6 -0.35 3.16 3.78
C LEU A 6 0.21 3.77 5.06
N TYR A 7 1.48 4.16 5.00
CA TYR A 7 2.15 4.86 6.08
C TYR A 7 1.83 6.36 5.98
N GLU A 8 1.15 6.92 6.99
CA GLU A 8 0.82 8.34 7.12
C GLU A 8 0.27 9.02 5.83
N PRO A 9 -0.75 8.46 5.14
CA PRO A 9 -1.20 8.99 3.84
C PRO A 9 -1.72 10.42 3.95
N GLU A 10 -1.38 11.26 2.97
CA GLU A 10 -1.63 12.71 3.05
C GLU A 10 -2.82 13.15 2.19
N ILE A 11 -3.08 12.49 1.05
CA ILE A 11 -4.07 12.95 0.07
C ILE A 11 -5.32 12.05 0.08
N PRO A 12 -6.48 12.52 0.58
CA PRO A 12 -7.68 11.70 0.73
C PRO A 12 -8.14 10.98 -0.56
N PRO A 13 -8.16 11.62 -1.75
CA PRO A 13 -8.50 10.94 -3.00
C PRO A 13 -7.67 9.68 -3.31
N ASN A 14 -6.38 9.66 -2.98
CA ASN A 14 -5.54 8.48 -3.22
C ASN A 14 -5.94 7.33 -2.30
N THR A 15 -6.18 7.61 -1.02
CA THR A 15 -6.67 6.60 -0.08
C THR A 15 -8.03 6.08 -0.50
N GLY A 16 -8.96 6.94 -0.94
CA GLY A 16 -10.25 6.52 -1.46
C GLY A 16 -10.14 5.57 -2.66
N ASN A 17 -9.26 5.88 -3.62
CA ASN A 17 -8.98 4.98 -4.75
C ASN A 17 -8.37 3.64 -4.30
N ILE A 18 -7.50 3.66 -3.28
CA ILE A 18 -6.86 2.44 -2.76
C ILE A 18 -7.85 1.58 -1.97
N ILE A 19 -8.81 2.17 -1.27
CA ILE A 19 -9.91 1.41 -0.65
C ILE A 19 -10.69 0.66 -1.74
N ARG A 20 -11.06 1.34 -2.84
CA ARG A 20 -11.73 0.70 -3.98
C ARG A 20 -10.88 -0.40 -4.61
N LEU A 21 -9.58 -0.17 -4.77
CA LEU A 21 -8.63 -1.17 -5.25
C LEU A 21 -8.64 -2.42 -4.35
N CYS A 22 -8.57 -2.23 -3.03
CA CYS A 22 -8.57 -3.33 -2.06
C CYS A 22 -9.88 -4.11 -2.12
N ALA A 23 -11.03 -3.44 -2.19
CA ALA A 23 -12.33 -4.08 -2.36
C ALA A 23 -12.41 -4.93 -3.64
N ASN A 24 -11.89 -4.43 -4.76
CA ASN A 24 -11.92 -5.13 -6.05
C ASN A 24 -10.91 -6.28 -6.17
N THR A 25 -9.87 -6.29 -5.34
CA THR A 25 -8.78 -7.30 -5.38
C THR A 25 -8.79 -8.24 -4.18
N GLY A 26 -9.70 -8.03 -3.23
CA GLY A 26 -9.76 -8.78 -1.97
C GLY A 26 -8.58 -8.51 -1.03
N CYS A 27 -7.82 -7.43 -1.22
CA CYS A 27 -6.73 -7.07 -0.32
C CYS A 27 -7.26 -6.49 1.00
N GLN A 28 -6.56 -6.72 2.10
CA GLN A 28 -6.79 -5.99 3.35
C GLN A 28 -6.00 -4.67 3.32
N LEU A 29 -6.67 -3.56 3.65
CA LEU A 29 -6.03 -2.25 3.78
C LEU A 29 -5.68 -1.94 5.23
N HIS A 30 -4.47 -1.42 5.44
CA HIS A 30 -3.96 -0.90 6.70
C HIS A 30 -3.57 0.56 6.51
N LEU A 31 -4.00 1.43 7.42
CA LEU A 31 -3.62 2.84 7.48
C LEU A 31 -2.85 3.07 8.77
N ILE A 32 -1.68 3.69 8.69
CA ILE A 32 -0.87 4.05 9.86
C ILE A 32 -0.98 5.56 10.06
N GLU A 33 -1.37 5.97 11.27
CA GLU A 33 -1.49 7.37 11.68
C GLU A 33 -0.12 8.07 11.86
N PRO A 34 -0.11 9.42 11.83
CA PRO A 34 -1.23 10.33 11.56
C PRO A 34 -1.68 10.33 10.09
N LEU A 35 -2.99 10.37 9.86
CA LEU A 35 -3.56 10.60 8.53
C LEU A 35 -3.60 12.10 8.25
N GLY A 36 -3.26 12.52 7.02
CA GLY A 36 -3.37 13.92 6.60
C GLY A 36 -4.81 14.42 6.40
N PHE A 37 -5.81 13.58 6.70
CA PHE A 37 -7.23 13.84 6.49
C PHE A 37 -8.09 13.04 7.48
N SER A 38 -9.37 13.39 7.60
CA SER A 38 -10.34 12.61 8.36
C SER A 38 -10.97 11.52 7.49
N LEU A 39 -11.10 10.30 8.02
CA LEU A 39 -11.83 9.21 7.34
C LEU A 39 -13.33 9.51 7.17
N GLU A 40 -13.88 10.43 7.96
CA GLU A 40 -15.27 10.88 7.88
C GLU A 40 -15.50 11.97 6.82
N ASP A 41 -14.43 12.46 6.19
CA ASP A 41 -14.49 13.58 5.25
C ASP A 41 -15.39 13.25 4.04
N LYS A 42 -16.16 14.25 3.59
CA LYS A 42 -17.03 14.14 2.41
C LYS A 42 -16.24 13.79 1.15
N GLN A 43 -14.95 14.12 1.10
CA GLN A 43 -14.08 13.73 -0.01
C GLN A 43 -13.86 12.22 -0.11
N MET A 44 -13.80 11.51 1.03
CA MET A 44 -13.77 10.04 1.06
C MET A 44 -15.10 9.45 0.57
N ARG A 45 -16.23 10.08 0.91
CA ARG A 45 -17.57 9.67 0.44
C ARG A 45 -17.75 9.86 -1.08
N ARG A 46 -17.06 10.81 -1.71
CA ARG A 46 -17.10 11.02 -3.17
C ARG A 46 -16.45 9.89 -3.97
N ALA A 47 -15.61 9.06 -3.37
CA ALA A 47 -15.10 7.84 -4.00
C ALA A 47 -16.19 6.74 -4.16
N GLY A 48 -17.45 7.07 -3.80
CA GLY A 48 -18.60 6.16 -3.92
C GLY A 48 -18.48 4.96 -2.99
N LEU A 49 -17.72 5.10 -1.90
CA LEU A 49 -17.36 3.99 -1.03
C LEU A 49 -18.57 3.52 -0.24
N ASP A 50 -19.00 2.28 -0.48
CA ASP A 50 -20.06 1.64 0.29
C ASP A 50 -19.52 1.15 1.65
N TYR A 51 -20.39 0.94 2.62
CA TYR A 51 -20.01 0.51 3.97
C TYR A 51 -19.21 -0.81 3.98
N SER A 52 -19.45 -1.71 3.01
CA SER A 52 -18.71 -2.96 2.82
C SER A 52 -17.24 -2.73 2.42
N GLU A 53 -16.93 -1.65 1.72
CA GLU A 53 -15.57 -1.32 1.29
C GLU A 53 -14.74 -0.74 2.44
N TYR A 54 -15.39 -0.16 3.45
CA TYR A 54 -14.74 0.24 4.69
C TYR A 54 -14.44 -0.96 5.62
N ALA A 55 -15.14 -2.08 5.48
CA ALA A 55 -14.94 -3.25 6.34
C ALA A 55 -13.52 -3.86 6.20
N THR A 56 -12.83 -3.59 5.10
CA THR A 56 -11.47 -4.05 4.83
C THR A 56 -10.40 -3.05 5.27
N VAL A 57 -10.74 -2.02 6.06
CA VAL A 57 -9.79 -0.99 6.51
C VAL A 57 -9.48 -1.17 8.00
N LYS A 58 -8.20 -1.32 8.32
CA LYS A 58 -7.68 -1.28 9.70
C LYS A 58 -6.82 -0.03 9.89
N VAL A 59 -7.06 0.71 10.98
CA VAL A 59 -6.25 1.88 11.34
C VAL A 59 -5.34 1.53 12.51
N HIS A 60 -4.08 1.95 12.42
CA HIS A 60 -3.03 1.71 13.41
C HIS A 60 -2.51 3.05 13.90
N GLN A 61 -2.33 3.17 15.22
CA GLN A 61 -1.87 4.41 15.86
C GLN A 61 -0.46 4.81 15.40
N ASP A 62 0.41 3.83 15.16
CA ASP A 62 1.77 4.03 14.67
C ASP A 62 2.32 2.75 14.05
N TYR A 63 3.53 2.83 13.50
CA TYR A 63 4.19 1.70 12.84
C TYR A 63 4.46 0.52 13.79
N GLN A 64 4.76 0.77 15.07
CA GLN A 64 5.03 -0.29 16.03
C GLN A 64 3.76 -1.05 16.40
N SER A 65 2.65 -0.33 16.55
CA SER A 65 1.31 -0.89 16.78
C SER A 65 0.86 -1.76 15.61
N PHE A 66 1.16 -1.32 14.37
CA PHE A 66 0.97 -2.14 13.18
C PHE A 66 1.79 -3.44 13.22
N LEU A 67 3.10 -3.35 13.52
CA LEU A 67 3.96 -4.54 13.59
C LEU A 67 3.50 -5.52 14.69
N ALA A 68 3.11 -5.02 15.86
CA ALA A 68 2.69 -5.84 16.99
C ALA A 68 1.35 -6.56 16.73
N SER A 69 0.40 -5.89 16.06
CA SER A 69 -0.93 -6.43 15.78
C SER A 69 -0.97 -7.36 14.57
N GLU A 70 -0.28 -6.99 13.49
CA GLU A 70 -0.35 -7.72 12.22
C GLU A 70 0.78 -8.73 12.02
N GLN A 71 1.93 -8.55 12.69
CA GLN A 71 3.08 -9.47 12.67
C GLN A 71 3.44 -9.97 11.25
N PRO A 72 3.73 -9.05 10.30
CA PRO A 72 3.89 -9.41 8.90
C PRO A 72 5.08 -10.35 8.70
N GLY A 73 4.84 -11.55 8.17
CA GLY A 73 5.91 -12.50 7.84
C GLY A 73 6.84 -11.99 6.74
N ARG A 74 6.28 -11.28 5.75
CA ARG A 74 7.01 -10.58 4.68
C ARG A 74 6.42 -9.19 4.49
N LEU A 75 7.25 -8.17 4.73
CA LEU A 75 6.92 -6.76 4.51
C LEU A 75 7.83 -6.17 3.43
N PHE A 76 7.21 -5.62 2.39
CA PHE A 76 7.87 -4.94 1.29
C PHE A 76 7.60 -3.44 1.36
N GLY A 77 8.64 -2.63 1.21
CA GLY A 77 8.51 -1.17 1.21
C GLY A 77 8.71 -0.61 -0.19
N LEU A 78 7.72 0.10 -0.71
CA LEU A 78 7.78 0.76 -2.01
C LEU A 78 8.43 2.14 -1.85
N THR A 79 9.57 2.33 -2.51
CA THR A 79 10.35 3.55 -2.44
C THR A 79 11.11 3.82 -3.73
N THR A 80 11.23 5.09 -4.12
CA THR A 80 12.09 5.51 -5.25
C THR A 80 13.57 5.29 -4.98
N LYS A 81 13.96 5.14 -3.70
CA LYS A 81 15.32 4.79 -3.26
C LYS A 81 15.56 3.27 -3.19
N GLY A 82 14.61 2.47 -3.67
CA GLY A 82 14.69 1.01 -3.68
C GLY A 82 15.62 0.48 -4.78
N SER A 83 16.35 -0.59 -4.49
CA SER A 83 17.26 -1.21 -5.44
C SER A 83 16.63 -2.36 -6.24
N HIS A 84 15.52 -2.95 -5.76
CA HIS A 84 14.90 -4.13 -6.36
C HIS A 84 13.62 -3.76 -7.14
N PRO A 85 13.50 -4.10 -8.44
CA PRO A 85 12.27 -3.88 -9.20
C PRO A 85 11.10 -4.71 -8.66
N TYR A 86 9.93 -4.10 -8.53
CA TYR A 86 8.75 -4.77 -7.94
C TYR A 86 8.35 -6.07 -8.67
N HIS A 87 8.51 -6.13 -9.99
CA HIS A 87 8.09 -7.27 -10.81
C HIS A 87 9.07 -8.47 -10.77
N GLU A 88 10.24 -8.31 -10.15
CA GLU A 88 11.21 -9.42 -9.98
C GLU A 88 10.95 -10.22 -8.70
N VAL A 89 10.08 -9.72 -7.80
CA VAL A 89 9.69 -10.40 -6.59
C VAL A 89 8.79 -11.59 -6.94
N SER A 90 9.06 -12.74 -6.31
CA SER A 90 8.11 -13.85 -6.25
C SER A 90 7.16 -13.61 -5.06
N TYR A 91 6.00 -13.03 -5.36
CA TYR A 91 4.98 -12.72 -4.36
C TYR A 91 4.30 -14.00 -3.86
N GLN A 92 3.88 -13.97 -2.61
CA GLN A 92 3.14 -15.06 -1.97
C GLN A 92 1.91 -14.54 -1.24
N ASP A 93 0.99 -15.46 -0.96
CA ASP A 93 -0.15 -15.17 -0.11
C ASP A 93 0.31 -14.69 1.28
N GLY A 94 -0.31 -13.63 1.80
CA GLY A 94 0.08 -13.02 3.09
C GLY A 94 1.17 -11.94 2.99
N ASP A 95 1.66 -11.60 1.80
CA ASP A 95 2.63 -10.52 1.64
C ASP A 95 2.02 -9.14 1.97
N TYR A 96 2.79 -8.31 2.69
CA TYR A 96 2.45 -6.92 3.00
C TYR A 96 3.21 -5.97 2.09
N LEU A 97 2.47 -5.07 1.43
CA LEU A 97 2.95 -4.08 0.48
C LEU A 97 2.77 -2.69 1.09
N MET A 98 3.85 -2.10 1.59
CA MET A 98 3.84 -0.83 2.29
C MET A 98 4.27 0.33 1.40
N PHE A 99 3.46 1.39 1.40
CA PHE A 99 3.66 2.60 0.65
C PHE A 99 3.77 3.78 1.61
N GLY A 100 4.74 4.67 1.35
CA GLY A 100 4.86 5.92 2.09
C GLY A 100 3.89 6.99 1.59
N PRO A 101 3.82 8.13 2.31
CA PRO A 101 3.06 9.29 1.89
C PRO A 101 3.56 9.84 0.56
N GLU A 102 2.68 10.55 -0.14
CA GLU A 102 2.89 11.05 -1.49
C GLU A 102 4.09 11.99 -1.62
N THR A 103 4.30 12.86 -0.63
CA THR A 103 5.29 13.94 -0.73
C THR A 103 6.69 13.50 -0.31
N ARG A 104 6.78 12.70 0.75
CA ARG A 104 8.05 12.37 1.42
C ARG A 104 8.46 10.90 1.32
N GLY A 105 7.54 10.02 0.93
CA GLY A 105 7.76 8.57 0.92
C GLY A 105 8.08 8.00 2.30
N LEU A 106 8.53 6.75 2.35
CA LEU A 106 8.84 6.09 3.62
C LEU A 106 10.03 6.76 4.34
N PRO A 107 9.91 6.99 5.67
CA PRO A 107 11.00 7.41 6.52
C PRO A 107 12.26 6.54 6.39
N ALA A 108 13.42 7.12 6.65
CA ALA A 108 14.70 6.43 6.44
C ALA A 108 14.86 5.22 7.37
N ASP A 109 14.53 5.38 8.65
CA ASP A 109 14.50 4.33 9.67
C ASP A 109 13.58 3.17 9.30
N ILE A 110 12.37 3.44 8.80
CA ILE A 110 11.45 2.39 8.33
C ILE A 110 11.98 1.72 7.05
N ARG A 111 12.51 2.49 6.10
CA ARG A 111 13.09 1.90 4.88
C ARG A 111 14.31 1.05 5.22
N GLU A 112 15.11 1.46 6.19
CA GLU A 112 16.37 0.81 6.55
C GLU A 112 16.17 -0.42 7.43
N SER A 113 15.06 -0.51 8.16
CA SER A 113 14.66 -1.73 8.88
C SER A 113 14.29 -2.88 7.95
N LEU A 114 13.89 -2.60 6.70
CA LEU A 114 13.60 -3.61 5.69
C LEU A 114 14.88 -4.16 5.07
N ALA A 115 14.90 -5.47 4.80
CA ALA A 115 16.00 -6.09 4.05
C ALA A 115 16.17 -5.44 2.66
N PRO A 116 17.39 -5.32 2.11
CA PRO A 116 17.61 -4.66 0.81
C PRO A 116 16.73 -5.21 -0.33
N GLY A 117 16.52 -6.53 -0.40
CA GLY A 117 15.64 -7.17 -1.39
C GLY A 117 14.15 -6.87 -1.20
N HIS A 118 13.75 -6.34 -0.05
CA HIS A 118 12.36 -5.97 0.25
C HIS A 118 12.08 -4.48 0.01
N ARG A 119 13.09 -3.71 -0.44
CA ARG A 119 12.96 -2.29 -0.79
C ARG A 119 12.69 -2.18 -2.28
N LEU A 120 11.41 -2.18 -2.63
CA LEU A 120 10.95 -2.30 -4.00
C LEU A 120 10.83 -0.93 -4.68
N ARG A 121 11.08 -0.89 -5.99
CA ARG A 121 10.80 0.27 -6.85
C ARG A 121 9.96 -0.12 -8.06
N VAL A 122 9.13 0.81 -8.53
CA VAL A 122 8.52 0.73 -9.86
C VAL A 122 9.49 1.33 -10.89
N PRO A 123 9.88 0.59 -11.95
CA PRO A 123 10.73 1.14 -13.00
C PRO A 123 10.12 2.38 -13.65
N MET A 124 10.92 3.42 -13.83
CA MET A 124 10.54 4.70 -14.45
C MET A 124 11.67 5.19 -15.35
N ARG A 125 11.38 6.07 -16.32
CA ARG A 125 12.43 6.72 -17.10
C ARG A 125 13.26 7.67 -16.21
N PRO A 126 14.56 7.89 -16.48
CA PRO A 126 15.45 8.64 -15.59
C PRO A 126 14.97 10.04 -15.18
N GLU A 127 14.24 10.75 -16.04
CA GLU A 127 13.77 12.13 -15.81
C GLU A 127 12.31 12.20 -15.33
N SER A 128 11.69 11.06 -15.04
CA SER A 128 10.30 11.01 -14.60
C SER A 128 10.14 11.40 -13.14
N ARG A 129 9.02 12.06 -12.83
CA ARG A 129 8.55 12.17 -11.45
C ARG A 129 7.97 10.83 -10.99
N SER A 130 7.88 10.64 -9.68
CA SER A 130 7.17 9.49 -9.12
C SER A 130 5.73 9.43 -9.62
N LEU A 131 5.22 8.22 -9.76
CA LEU A 131 3.81 7.98 -10.06
C LEU A 131 2.92 8.45 -8.90
N ASN A 132 1.66 8.68 -9.22
CA ASN A 132 0.61 8.83 -8.21
C ASN A 132 0.57 7.59 -7.29
N LEU A 133 0.30 7.79 -6.00
CA LEU A 133 0.29 6.72 -4.99
C LEU A 133 -0.73 5.62 -5.32
N SER A 134 -1.96 5.98 -5.67
CA SER A 134 -2.99 4.98 -6.02
C SER A 134 -2.66 4.21 -7.29
N ASN A 135 -2.04 4.85 -8.29
CA ASN A 135 -1.54 4.15 -9.48
C ASN A 135 -0.40 3.17 -9.13
N THR A 136 0.51 3.59 -8.25
CA THR A 136 1.62 2.75 -7.78
C THR A 136 1.07 1.53 -7.04
N ALA A 137 0.13 1.73 -6.13
CA ALA A 137 -0.53 0.64 -5.42
C ALA A 137 -1.24 -0.31 -6.38
N ALA A 138 -2.01 0.21 -7.35
CA ALA A 138 -2.70 -0.62 -8.33
C ALA A 138 -1.74 -1.51 -9.14
N VAL A 139 -0.66 -0.95 -9.68
CA VAL A 139 0.30 -1.70 -10.49
C VAL A 139 0.99 -2.80 -9.67
N VAL A 140 1.38 -2.51 -8.43
CA VAL A 140 2.06 -3.49 -7.56
C VAL A 140 1.10 -4.59 -7.10
N VAL A 141 -0.12 -4.22 -6.69
CA VAL A 141 -1.14 -5.17 -6.25
C VAL A 141 -1.56 -6.10 -7.39
N TYR A 142 -1.84 -5.58 -8.58
CA TYR A 142 -2.23 -6.41 -9.71
C TYR A 142 -1.09 -7.32 -10.19
N GLU A 143 0.18 -6.91 -10.10
CA GLU A 143 1.30 -7.81 -10.40
C GLU A 143 1.42 -8.94 -9.39
N ALA A 144 1.34 -8.63 -8.09
CA ALA A 144 1.34 -9.67 -7.06
C ALA A 144 0.16 -10.63 -7.23
N TRP A 145 -1.04 -10.09 -7.45
CA TRP A 145 -2.24 -10.91 -7.64
C TRP A 145 -2.19 -11.74 -8.93
N ARG A 146 -1.58 -11.22 -10.01
CA ARG A 146 -1.29 -11.98 -11.25
C ARG A 146 -0.42 -13.19 -10.96
N GLN A 147 0.65 -13.04 -10.16
CA GLN A 147 1.51 -14.16 -9.78
C GLN A 147 0.76 -15.21 -8.93
N LEU A 148 -0.21 -14.76 -8.13
CA LEU A 148 -1.13 -15.62 -7.38
C LEU A 148 -2.30 -16.15 -8.21
N GLY A 149 -2.23 -16.05 -9.54
CA GLY A 149 -3.22 -16.59 -10.47
C GLY A 149 -4.58 -15.89 -10.45
N PHE A 150 -4.63 -14.63 -9.99
CA PHE A 150 -5.88 -13.87 -9.79
C PHE A 150 -6.93 -14.65 -8.97
N SER A 151 -6.47 -15.43 -7.97
CA SER A 151 -7.36 -16.22 -7.13
C SER A 151 -8.51 -15.38 -6.56
N GLY A 152 -9.75 -15.83 -6.75
CA GLY A 152 -10.97 -15.13 -6.33
C GLY A 152 -11.57 -14.16 -7.35
N ALA A 153 -10.96 -13.99 -8.53
CA ALA A 153 -11.53 -13.21 -9.63
C ALA A 153 -12.70 -13.94 -10.32
N LEU A 154 -13.56 -13.16 -10.99
CA LEU A 154 -14.71 -13.64 -11.80
C LEU A 154 -14.28 -14.32 -13.10
#